data_AF-A0A7C5GKH5-F1
#
_entry.id   AF-A0A7C5GKH5-F1
#
_cell.length_a   1.000
_cell.length_b   1.000
_cell.length_c   1.000
_cell.angle_alpha   90.00
_cell.angle_beta   90.00
_cell.angle_gamma   90.00
#
_symmetry.space_group_name_H-M   'P 1'
#
loop_
_entity.id
_entity.type
_entity.pdbx_description
1 polymer ?
#
loop_
_entity_poly.entity_id
_entity_poly.type
_entity_poly.pdbx_seq_one_letter_code
_entity_poly.pdbx_strand_id
1 'polypeptide(L)'
;MSISAAQKRTALTALVSGAAAFDFSPPILLTASDYFDLAGEEFGRRLLLTEGADGKQYCLRPDFTLPIAQHHLTRKDENPAAYGYFGPVFRQRNSGPTEFEQAGIELLGHLDAQKALEDVLDFTSSALDIYGIRAPHIRLGCIALFEDLLNKLSIPPVWHPRLRRRFGNMQAMEALLKRLSAPHKQVKAQAGKTRQQLINEITRKMQEDGLS
;
A
#
# COMPACT_ATOMS: atom_id res chain seq x y z
N MET A 1 -14.21 -11.79 33.32
CA MET A 1 -15.49 -11.61 32.59
C MET A 1 -15.16 -11.11 31.19
N SER A 2 -15.72 -11.71 30.14
CA SER A 2 -15.50 -11.22 28.77
C SER A 2 -16.29 -9.93 28.57
N ILE A 3 -15.60 -8.84 28.22
CA ILE A 3 -16.25 -7.57 27.85
C ILE A 3 -16.93 -7.70 26.48
N SER A 4 -18.04 -6.98 26.29
CA SER A 4 -18.85 -7.00 25.06
C SER A 4 -18.15 -6.31 23.88
N ALA A 5 -18.64 -6.52 22.65
CA ALA A 5 -18.10 -5.85 21.46
C ALA A 5 -18.18 -4.31 21.58
N ALA A 6 -19.28 -3.79 22.14
CA ALA A 6 -19.44 -2.36 22.40
C ALA A 6 -18.42 -1.85 23.43
N GLN A 7 -18.18 -2.61 24.51
CA GLN A 7 -17.17 -2.26 25.51
C GLN A 7 -15.75 -2.28 24.94
N LYS A 8 -15.41 -3.29 24.11
CA LYS A 8 -14.13 -3.34 23.38
C LYS A 8 -13.95 -2.14 22.46
N ARG A 9 -15.00 -1.78 21.72
CA ARG A 9 -15.01 -0.59 20.88
C ARG A 9 -14.73 0.67 21.70
N THR A 10 -15.46 0.90 22.79
CA THR A 10 -15.25 2.06 23.66
C THR A 10 -13.83 2.11 24.23
N ALA A 11 -13.30 0.97 24.67
CA ALA A 11 -11.92 0.89 25.16
C ALA A 11 -10.90 1.22 24.06
N LEU A 12 -11.10 0.73 22.84
CA LEU A 12 -10.21 1.03 21.72
C LEU A 12 -10.30 2.51 21.30
N THR A 13 -11.49 3.11 21.29
CA THR A 13 -11.66 4.55 21.09
C THR A 13 -10.87 5.35 22.12
N ALA A 14 -10.97 4.99 23.41
CA ALA A 14 -10.23 5.68 24.47
C ALA A 14 -8.72 5.53 24.31
N LEU A 15 -8.23 4.34 23.93
CA LEU A 15 -6.82 4.09 23.67
C LEU A 15 -6.30 4.94 22.49
N VAL A 16 -7.05 4.98 21.38
CA VAL A 16 -6.70 5.77 20.19
C VAL A 16 -6.66 7.26 20.52
N SER A 17 -7.68 7.78 21.20
CA SER A 17 -7.73 9.19 21.59
C SER A 17 -6.62 9.55 22.58
N GLY A 18 -6.29 8.65 23.52
CA GLY A 18 -5.22 8.88 24.49
C GLY A 18 -3.81 8.91 23.88
N ALA A 19 -3.62 8.25 22.73
CA ALA A 19 -2.36 8.25 21.99
C ALA A 19 -2.26 9.42 20.97
N ALA A 20 -3.35 10.12 20.71
CA ALA A 20 -3.40 11.23 19.77
C ALA A 20 -3.08 12.57 20.46
N ALA A 21 -2.29 13.40 19.78
CA ALA A 21 -2.12 14.82 20.12
C ALA A 21 -3.05 15.72 19.30
N PHE A 22 -3.53 15.23 18.15
CA PHE A 22 -4.38 15.98 17.22
C PHE A 22 -5.61 15.18 16.82
N ASP A 23 -6.77 15.84 16.89
CA ASP A 23 -8.02 15.32 16.37
C ASP A 23 -8.19 15.68 14.90
N PHE A 24 -8.12 14.68 14.02
CA PHE A 24 -8.49 14.83 12.62
C PHE A 24 -9.23 13.59 12.13
N SER A 25 -10.47 13.79 11.67
CA SER A 25 -11.27 12.75 11.01
C SER A 25 -11.40 13.09 9.53
N PRO A 26 -10.64 12.42 8.64
CA PRO A 26 -10.78 12.58 7.20
C PRO A 26 -12.22 12.36 6.71
N PRO A 27 -12.67 13.05 5.65
CA PRO A 27 -13.95 12.75 5.04
C PRO A 27 -13.95 11.34 4.44
N ILE A 28 -15.14 10.75 4.31
CA ILE A 28 -15.30 9.42 3.70
C ILE A 28 -15.07 9.47 2.20
N LEU A 29 -15.48 10.54 1.52
CA LEU A 29 -15.28 10.71 0.08
C LEU A 29 -14.02 11.55 -0.16
N LEU A 30 -13.07 11.01 -0.92
CA LEU A 30 -11.77 11.62 -1.22
C LEU A 30 -11.53 11.67 -2.74
N THR A 31 -10.64 12.57 -3.18
CA THR A 31 -10.19 12.59 -4.58
C THR A 31 -9.42 11.30 -4.90
N ALA A 32 -9.75 10.64 -6.02
CA ALA A 32 -9.12 9.36 -6.35
C ALA A 32 -7.68 9.48 -6.88
N SER A 33 -7.34 10.60 -7.55
CA SER A 33 -6.03 10.84 -8.19
C SER A 33 -4.86 10.61 -7.23
N ASP A 34 -4.98 11.10 -6.00
CA ASP A 34 -3.89 11.11 -5.02
C ASP A 34 -3.45 9.68 -4.65
N TYR A 35 -4.40 8.72 -4.66
CA TYR A 35 -4.11 7.31 -4.40
C TYR A 35 -3.47 6.60 -5.59
N PHE A 36 -3.85 6.96 -6.83
CA PHE A 36 -3.22 6.41 -8.02
C PHE A 36 -1.75 6.85 -8.14
N ASP A 37 -1.48 8.12 -7.85
CA ASP A 37 -0.14 8.71 -7.93
C ASP A 37 0.84 8.06 -6.93
N LEU A 38 0.36 7.74 -5.72
CA LEU A 38 1.21 7.23 -4.64
C LEU A 38 1.31 5.71 -4.57
N ALA A 39 0.19 5.01 -4.69
CA ALA A 39 0.11 3.58 -4.42
C ALA A 39 0.09 2.72 -5.70
N GLY A 40 0.04 3.36 -6.87
CA GLY A 40 0.07 2.72 -8.18
C GLY A 40 -1.21 1.92 -8.49
N GLU A 41 -1.24 1.36 -9.69
CA GLU A 41 -2.44 0.69 -10.22
C GLU A 41 -2.91 -0.51 -9.38
N GLU A 42 -2.02 -1.23 -8.69
CA GLU A 42 -2.39 -2.39 -7.87
C GLU A 42 -3.24 -1.99 -6.66
N PHE A 43 -2.92 -0.85 -6.03
CA PHE A 43 -3.76 -0.27 -4.99
C PHE A 43 -5.01 0.38 -5.59
N GLY A 44 -4.86 1.05 -6.73
CA GLY A 44 -5.96 1.65 -7.49
C GLY A 44 -7.09 0.67 -7.82
N ARG A 45 -6.75 -0.58 -8.16
CA ARG A 45 -7.73 -1.66 -8.41
C ARG A 45 -8.61 -2.00 -7.20
N ARG A 46 -8.20 -1.60 -6.00
CA ARG A 46 -8.93 -1.87 -4.76
C ARG A 46 -9.80 -0.71 -4.33
N LEU A 47 -9.75 0.45 -5.00
CA LEU A 47 -10.58 1.60 -4.66
C LEU A 47 -12.04 1.35 -5.05
N LEU A 48 -12.97 1.86 -4.25
CA LEU A 48 -14.37 2.00 -4.64
C LEU A 48 -14.54 3.40 -5.24
N LEU A 49 -14.63 3.47 -6.56
CA LEU A 49 -14.68 4.72 -7.31
C LEU A 49 -16.13 5.19 -7.52
N THR A 50 -16.31 6.50 -7.54
CA THR A 50 -17.54 7.17 -7.96
C THR A 50 -17.18 8.43 -8.73
N GLU A 51 -18.12 8.94 -9.51
CA GLU A 51 -17.96 10.20 -10.24
C GLU A 51 -18.85 11.28 -9.62
N GLY A 52 -18.31 12.48 -9.48
CA GLY A 52 -19.09 13.65 -9.08
C GLY A 52 -19.82 14.27 -10.27
N ALA A 53 -20.81 15.13 -9.99
CA ALA A 53 -21.50 15.90 -11.04
C ALA A 53 -20.56 16.83 -11.83
N ASP A 54 -19.37 17.11 -11.30
CA ASP A 54 -18.30 17.89 -11.95
C ASP A 54 -17.38 17.04 -12.85
N GLY A 55 -17.70 15.74 -13.04
CA GLY A 55 -16.89 14.81 -13.82
C GLY A 55 -15.61 14.36 -13.12
N LYS A 56 -15.37 14.76 -11.87
CA LYS A 56 -14.19 14.32 -11.12
C LYS A 56 -14.40 12.92 -10.56
N GLN A 57 -13.32 12.15 -10.55
CA GLN A 57 -13.29 10.84 -9.92
C GLN A 57 -12.97 10.97 -8.43
N TYR A 58 -13.84 10.37 -7.63
CA TYR A 58 -13.70 10.24 -6.19
C TYR A 58 -13.55 8.77 -5.82
N CYS A 59 -13.06 8.52 -4.62
CA CYS A 59 -13.09 7.22 -3.99
C CYS A 59 -13.65 7.32 -2.57
N LEU A 60 -14.30 6.24 -2.12
CA LEU A 60 -14.51 6.06 -0.69
C LEU A 60 -13.15 5.77 -0.04
N ARG A 61 -12.85 6.41 1.10
CA ARG A 61 -11.53 6.38 1.73
C ARG A 61 -11.06 4.93 1.95
N PRO A 62 -9.94 4.50 1.36
CA PRO A 62 -9.43 3.15 1.50
C PRO A 62 -8.60 2.93 2.77
N ASP A 63 -8.09 4.03 3.36
CA ASP A 63 -7.33 4.10 4.60
C ASP A 63 -7.39 5.52 5.20
N PHE A 64 -6.71 5.72 6.34
CA PHE A 64 -6.57 7.02 7.02
C PHE A 64 -5.21 7.68 6.79
N THR A 65 -4.19 6.92 6.38
CA THR A 65 -2.79 7.34 6.37
C THR A 65 -2.56 8.47 5.37
N LEU A 66 -3.03 8.34 4.12
CA LEU A 66 -2.86 9.38 3.12
C LEU A 66 -3.53 10.71 3.50
N PRO A 67 -4.83 10.75 3.85
CA PRO A 67 -5.47 12.03 4.18
C PRO A 67 -4.92 12.65 5.48
N ILE A 68 -4.46 11.84 6.46
CA ILE A 68 -3.75 12.37 7.63
C ILE A 68 -2.44 13.05 7.19
N ALA A 69 -1.64 12.39 6.34
CA ALA A 69 -0.41 12.97 5.84
C ALA A 69 -0.65 14.27 5.06
N GLN A 70 -1.66 14.31 4.19
CA GLN A 70 -2.05 15.51 3.47
C GLN A 70 -2.46 16.63 4.42
N HIS A 71 -3.30 16.33 5.42
CA HIS A 71 -3.70 17.30 6.44
C HIS A 71 -2.50 17.86 7.19
N HIS A 72 -1.61 16.99 7.65
CA HIS A 72 -0.40 17.39 8.36
C HIS A 72 0.50 18.31 7.52
N LEU A 73 0.69 18.01 6.22
CA LEU A 73 1.49 18.85 5.31
C LEU A 73 0.93 20.27 5.13
N THR A 74 -0.37 20.50 5.37
CA THR A 74 -0.96 21.85 5.37
C THR A 74 -0.61 22.66 6.63
N ARG A 75 -0.17 21.99 7.71
CA ARG A 75 0.06 22.56 9.05
C ARG A 75 1.54 22.77 9.35
N LYS A 76 2.27 23.31 8.37
CA LYS A 76 3.72 23.60 8.42
C LYS A 76 4.09 24.05 9.84
N ASP A 77 4.96 23.29 10.52
CA ASP A 77 5.53 23.52 11.87
C ASP A 77 4.91 22.77 13.07
N GLU A 78 4.00 21.80 12.86
CA GLU A 78 3.44 20.99 13.94
C GLU A 78 4.15 19.64 14.14
N ASN A 79 5.49 19.64 14.29
CA ASN A 79 6.25 18.42 14.57
C ASN A 79 6.86 18.43 15.99
N PRO A 80 6.86 17.28 16.70
CA PRO A 80 6.24 16.01 16.31
C PRO A 80 4.71 16.05 16.44
N ALA A 81 4.02 15.27 15.63
CA ALA A 81 2.57 15.09 15.71
C ALA A 81 2.18 13.63 15.89
N ALA A 82 1.11 13.40 16.64
CA ALA A 82 0.47 12.11 16.79
C ALA A 82 -1.02 12.24 16.44
N TYR A 83 -1.48 11.45 15.47
CA TYR A 83 -2.88 11.38 15.07
C TYR A 83 -3.43 10.02 15.44
N GLY A 84 -4.61 9.99 16.07
CA GLY A 84 -5.37 8.77 16.31
C GLY A 84 -6.55 8.69 15.35
N TYR A 85 -6.87 7.49 14.86
CA TYR A 85 -8.03 7.28 14.01
C TYR A 85 -8.78 6.00 14.39
N PHE A 86 -10.10 6.05 14.29
CA PHE A 86 -10.96 4.89 14.38
C PHE A 86 -12.25 5.11 13.59
N GLY A 87 -12.45 4.36 12.50
CA GLY A 87 -13.70 4.44 11.73
C GLY A 87 -13.70 3.57 10.48
N PRO A 88 -14.77 3.67 9.66
CA PRO A 88 -14.94 2.83 8.48
C PRO A 88 -13.96 3.20 7.36
N VAL A 89 -13.50 2.21 6.62
CA VAL A 89 -12.72 2.32 5.38
C VAL A 89 -13.31 1.37 4.33
N PHE A 90 -13.04 1.67 3.06
CA PHE A 90 -13.72 1.04 1.92
C PHE A 90 -12.71 0.60 0.87
N ARG A 91 -12.55 -0.71 0.67
CA ARG A 91 -11.68 -1.25 -0.38
C ARG A 91 -12.08 -2.65 -0.83
N GLN A 92 -11.90 -2.95 -2.10
CA GLN A 92 -12.06 -4.30 -2.63
C GLN A 92 -11.04 -5.25 -2.00
N ARG A 93 -11.52 -6.46 -1.70
CA ARG A 93 -10.75 -7.52 -1.02
C ARG A 93 -11.10 -8.86 -1.66
N ASN A 94 -10.16 -9.79 -1.60
CA ASN A 94 -10.37 -11.16 -2.09
C ASN A 94 -11.46 -11.90 -1.28
N SER A 95 -11.70 -11.49 -0.04
CA SER A 95 -12.70 -12.08 0.87
C SER A 95 -13.17 -11.08 1.91
N GLY A 96 -14.42 -11.23 2.35
CA GLY A 96 -15.05 -10.38 3.36
C GLY A 96 -15.66 -9.10 2.80
N PRO A 97 -16.28 -8.28 3.66
CA PRO A 97 -16.94 -7.05 3.24
C PRO A 97 -15.93 -6.02 2.73
N THR A 98 -16.39 -5.19 1.79
CA THR A 98 -15.63 -4.05 1.25
C THR A 98 -15.54 -2.89 2.24
N GLU A 99 -16.54 -2.75 3.11
CA GLU A 99 -16.57 -1.86 4.27
C GLU A 99 -16.10 -2.61 5.53
N PHE A 100 -15.17 -2.03 6.27
CA PHE A 100 -14.75 -2.51 7.59
C PHE A 100 -14.10 -1.37 8.37
N GLU A 101 -13.96 -1.55 9.69
CA GLU A 101 -13.35 -0.53 10.53
C GLU A 101 -11.83 -0.68 10.61
N GLN A 102 -11.15 0.47 10.64
CA GLN A 102 -9.73 0.56 10.87
C GLN A 102 -9.49 1.49 12.05
N ALA A 103 -8.61 1.07 12.97
CA ALA A 103 -8.15 1.87 14.09
C ALA A 103 -6.62 1.86 14.12
N GLY A 104 -6.01 2.95 14.56
CA GLY A 104 -4.56 3.06 14.65
C GLY A 104 -4.10 4.46 15.03
N ILE A 105 -2.79 4.64 14.96
CA ILE A 105 -2.10 5.90 15.19
C ILE A 105 -1.11 6.19 14.05
N GLU A 106 -0.89 7.46 13.75
CA GLU A 106 0.20 7.93 12.87
C GLU A 106 1.09 8.89 13.68
N LEU A 107 2.38 8.56 13.79
CA LEU A 107 3.40 9.42 14.41
C LEU A 107 4.22 10.09 13.32
N LEU A 108 4.16 11.42 13.23
CA LEU A 108 4.79 12.22 12.18
C LEU A 108 5.84 13.18 12.76
N GLY A 109 6.96 13.30 12.04
CA GLY A 109 8.06 14.22 12.40
C GLY A 109 8.80 13.88 13.70
N HIS A 110 8.67 12.65 14.20
CA HIS A 110 9.39 12.21 15.40
C HIS A 110 10.89 12.05 15.10
N LEU A 111 11.75 12.78 15.81
CA LEU A 111 13.21 12.75 15.58
C LEU A 111 13.87 11.48 16.14
N ASP A 112 13.27 10.89 17.17
CA ASP A 112 13.72 9.63 17.76
C ASP A 112 12.90 8.46 17.18
N ALA A 113 13.47 7.77 16.19
CA ALA A 113 12.80 6.63 15.55
C ALA A 113 12.64 5.43 16.49
N GLN A 114 13.54 5.26 17.47
CA GLN A 114 13.43 4.16 18.42
C GLN A 114 12.25 4.41 19.35
N LYS A 115 12.14 5.61 19.92
CA LYS A 115 11.02 5.97 20.78
C LYS A 115 9.68 5.86 20.05
N ALA A 116 9.61 6.32 18.80
CA ALA A 116 8.40 6.19 17.99
C ALA A 116 7.99 4.71 17.77
N LEU A 117 8.97 3.82 17.55
CA LEU A 117 8.69 2.39 17.42
C LEU A 117 8.21 1.77 18.74
N GLU A 118 8.82 2.14 19.86
CA GLU A 118 8.37 1.72 21.21
C GLU A 118 6.91 2.13 21.45
N ASP A 119 6.56 3.38 21.15
CA ASP A 119 5.18 3.89 21.31
C ASP A 119 4.17 3.13 20.43
N VAL A 120 4.54 2.78 19.19
CA VAL A 120 3.70 1.95 18.31
C VAL A 120 3.52 0.53 18.85
N LEU A 121 4.57 -0.06 19.42
CA LEU A 121 4.50 -1.40 20.01
C LEU A 121 3.66 -1.41 21.30
N ASP A 122 3.80 -0.39 22.14
CA ASP A 122 3.00 -0.23 23.36
C ASP A 122 1.51 -0.03 23.05
N PHE A 123 1.20 0.81 22.05
CA PHE A 123 -0.15 0.96 21.53
C PHE A 123 -0.70 -0.38 21.00
N THR A 124 0.10 -1.10 20.20
CA THR A 124 -0.28 -2.39 19.64
C THR A 124 -0.57 -3.42 20.73
N SER A 125 0.28 -3.51 21.75
CA SER A 125 0.08 -4.42 22.89
C SER A 125 -1.21 -4.08 23.63
N SER A 126 -1.42 -2.81 23.95
CA SER A 126 -2.62 -2.33 24.65
C SER A 126 -3.90 -2.63 23.85
N ALA A 127 -3.84 -2.46 22.53
CA ALA A 127 -4.96 -2.79 21.65
C ALA A 127 -5.25 -4.30 21.68
N LEU A 128 -4.23 -5.15 21.60
CA LEU A 128 -4.39 -6.61 21.65
C LEU A 128 -4.98 -7.09 22.99
N ASP A 129 -4.60 -6.46 24.09
CA ASP A 129 -5.12 -6.76 25.43
C ASP A 129 -6.63 -6.48 25.54
N ILE A 130 -7.12 -5.39 24.94
CA ILE A 130 -8.57 -5.09 24.86
C ILE A 130 -9.34 -6.26 24.21
N TYR A 131 -8.75 -6.91 23.21
CA TYR A 131 -9.37 -8.04 22.52
C TYR A 131 -9.06 -9.39 23.17
N GLY A 132 -8.18 -9.44 24.18
CA GLY A 132 -7.78 -10.65 24.90
C GLY A 132 -6.79 -11.53 24.15
N ILE A 133 -6.02 -10.96 23.21
CA ILE A 133 -5.02 -11.69 22.42
C ILE A 133 -3.70 -11.70 23.19
N ARG A 134 -3.40 -12.83 23.85
CA ARG A 134 -2.25 -12.94 24.78
C ARG A 134 -0.93 -13.36 24.15
N ALA A 135 -0.96 -14.00 22.99
CA ALA A 135 0.22 -14.55 22.33
C ALA A 135 0.18 -14.20 20.83
N PRO A 136 0.29 -12.91 20.47
CA PRO A 136 0.33 -12.50 19.08
C PRO A 136 1.64 -12.96 18.41
N HIS A 137 1.55 -13.35 17.14
CA HIS A 137 2.74 -13.55 16.32
C HIS A 137 3.00 -12.28 15.51
N ILE A 138 3.96 -11.46 15.96
CA ILE A 138 4.33 -10.19 15.30
C ILE A 138 5.53 -10.44 14.39
N ARG A 139 5.44 -9.99 13.13
CA ARG A 139 6.55 -10.02 12.16
C ARG A 139 7.06 -8.61 11.93
N LEU A 140 8.33 -8.37 12.25
CA LEU A 140 9.01 -7.11 11.97
C LEU A 140 9.85 -7.24 10.70
N GLY A 141 9.92 -6.17 9.92
CA GLY A 141 10.72 -6.09 8.70
C GLY A 141 11.26 -4.68 8.53
N CYS A 142 12.41 -4.55 7.86
CA CYS A 142 13.04 -3.27 7.57
C CYS A 142 13.48 -3.24 6.11
N ILE A 143 12.95 -2.27 5.34
CA ILE A 143 13.32 -2.11 3.93
C ILE A 143 14.80 -1.71 3.77
N ALA A 144 15.37 -0.99 4.74
CA ALA A 144 16.78 -0.59 4.68
C ALA A 144 17.72 -1.79 4.68
N LEU A 145 17.40 -2.88 5.42
CA LEU A 145 18.18 -4.12 5.37
C LEU A 145 18.20 -4.73 3.96
N PHE A 146 17.07 -4.65 3.26
CA PHE A 146 16.98 -5.14 1.89
C PHE A 146 17.74 -4.23 0.92
N GLU A 147 17.63 -2.91 1.07
CA GLU A 147 18.39 -1.95 0.26
C GLU A 147 19.90 -2.09 0.48
N ASP A 148 20.35 -2.28 1.72
CA ASP A 148 21.76 -2.54 2.07
C ASP A 148 22.27 -3.84 1.45
N LEU A 149 21.44 -4.90 1.47
CA LEU A 149 21.76 -6.14 0.77
C LEU A 149 21.95 -5.87 -0.72
N LEU A 150 20.99 -5.21 -1.38
CA LEU A 150 21.09 -4.89 -2.80
C LEU A 150 22.36 -4.10 -3.12
N ASN A 151 22.73 -3.12 -2.28
CA ASN A 151 23.94 -2.31 -2.45
C ASN A 151 25.24 -3.11 -2.31
N LYS A 152 25.25 -4.19 -1.54
CA LYS A 152 26.41 -5.07 -1.38
C LYS A 152 26.50 -6.17 -2.44
N LEU A 153 25.41 -6.45 -3.16
CA LEU A 153 25.41 -7.43 -4.23
C LEU A 153 26.11 -6.88 -5.48
N SER A 154 26.98 -7.68 -6.09
CA SER A 154 27.59 -7.36 -7.39
C SER A 154 26.62 -7.65 -8.54
N ILE A 155 25.50 -6.91 -8.58
CA ILE A 155 24.49 -7.00 -9.65
C ILE A 155 24.51 -5.76 -10.55
N PRO A 156 24.03 -5.85 -11.81
CA PRO A 156 23.91 -4.69 -12.67
C PRO A 156 23.04 -3.58 -12.04
N PRO A 157 23.46 -2.30 -12.07
CA PRO A 157 22.73 -1.19 -11.44
C PRO A 157 21.26 -1.08 -11.87
N VAL A 158 20.97 -1.41 -13.14
CA VAL A 158 19.61 -1.43 -13.70
C VAL A 158 18.68 -2.45 -13.02
N TRP A 159 19.20 -3.40 -12.27
CA TRP A 159 18.40 -4.39 -11.53
C TRP A 159 17.95 -3.87 -10.17
N HIS A 160 18.67 -2.95 -9.53
CA HIS A 160 18.32 -2.40 -8.21
C HIS A 160 16.89 -1.83 -8.14
N PRO A 161 16.50 -0.85 -8.98
CA PRO A 161 15.15 -0.31 -8.92
C PRO A 161 14.09 -1.37 -9.29
N ARG A 162 14.48 -2.39 -10.07
CA ARG A 162 13.56 -3.48 -10.41
C ARG A 162 13.28 -4.36 -9.21
N LEU A 163 14.31 -4.76 -8.47
CA LEU A 163 14.18 -5.57 -7.25
C LEU A 163 13.46 -4.77 -6.15
N ARG A 164 13.86 -3.51 -5.94
CA ARG A 164 13.24 -2.58 -4.98
C ARG A 164 11.73 -2.46 -5.18
N ARG A 165 11.26 -2.27 -6.41
CA ARG A 165 9.82 -2.14 -6.72
C ARG A 165 8.99 -3.41 -6.42
N ARG A 166 9.62 -4.57 -6.22
CA ARG A 166 8.91 -5.83 -5.91
C ARG A 166 9.13 -6.27 -4.46
N PHE A 167 9.77 -5.44 -3.64
CA PHE A 167 9.87 -5.68 -2.21
C PHE A 167 8.45 -5.84 -1.62
N GLY A 168 8.26 -6.88 -0.81
CA GLY A 168 6.95 -7.22 -0.23
C GLY A 168 6.01 -8.06 -1.11
N ASN A 169 6.27 -8.19 -2.42
CA ASN A 169 5.49 -9.05 -3.32
C ASN A 169 6.32 -10.27 -3.75
N MET A 170 6.19 -11.38 -3.01
CA MET A 170 7.02 -12.58 -3.21
C MET A 170 6.86 -13.17 -4.61
N GLN A 171 5.62 -13.25 -5.12
CA GLN A 171 5.35 -13.81 -6.44
C GLN A 171 5.97 -12.96 -7.55
N ALA A 172 5.86 -11.64 -7.47
CA ALA A 172 6.48 -10.73 -8.43
C ALA A 172 8.02 -10.75 -8.32
N MET A 173 8.57 -10.89 -7.11
CA MET A 173 10.00 -11.04 -6.86
C MET A 173 10.53 -12.34 -7.48
N GLU A 174 9.89 -13.48 -7.21
CA GLU A 174 10.26 -14.77 -7.78
C GLU A 174 10.20 -14.77 -9.31
N ALA A 175 9.13 -14.22 -9.90
CA ALA A 175 9.00 -14.09 -11.35
C ALA A 175 10.13 -13.22 -11.94
N LEU A 176 10.48 -12.13 -11.26
CA LEU A 176 11.62 -11.28 -11.65
C LEU A 176 12.94 -12.05 -11.58
N LEU A 177 13.24 -12.70 -10.45
CA LEU A 177 14.47 -13.46 -10.25
C LEU A 177 14.61 -14.60 -11.26
N LYS A 178 13.52 -15.34 -11.53
CA LYS A 178 13.48 -16.39 -12.57
C LYS A 178 13.81 -15.84 -13.95
N ARG A 179 13.29 -14.65 -14.30
CA ARG A 179 13.58 -14.00 -15.58
C ARG A 179 15.00 -13.46 -15.67
N LEU A 180 15.57 -12.97 -14.56
CA LEU A 180 16.93 -12.43 -14.52
C LEU A 180 18.00 -13.52 -14.49
N SER A 181 17.70 -14.66 -13.86
CA SER A 181 18.58 -15.84 -13.82
C SER A 181 18.52 -16.69 -15.08
N ALA A 182 17.46 -16.56 -15.89
CA ALA A 182 17.39 -17.17 -17.20
C ALA A 182 18.27 -16.37 -18.18
N PRO A 183 19.38 -16.94 -18.70
CA PRO A 183 20.14 -16.29 -19.76
C PRO A 183 19.20 -16.02 -20.92
N HIS A 184 19.29 -14.82 -21.50
CA HIS A 184 18.56 -14.51 -22.72
C HIS A 184 18.97 -15.57 -23.74
N LYS A 185 18.08 -16.52 -24.05
CA LYS A 185 18.25 -17.29 -25.27
C LYS A 185 18.28 -16.21 -26.33
N GLN A 186 19.42 -16.03 -27.01
CA GLN A 186 19.41 -15.33 -28.28
C GLN A 186 18.25 -15.97 -29.03
N VAL A 187 17.15 -15.24 -29.20
CA VAL A 187 16.29 -15.50 -30.32
C VAL A 187 17.27 -15.30 -31.46
N LYS A 188 17.79 -16.39 -32.04
CA LYS A 188 18.48 -16.33 -33.32
C LYS A 188 17.62 -15.37 -34.10
N ALA A 189 18.17 -14.22 -34.50
CA ALA A 189 17.45 -13.32 -35.37
C ALA A 189 16.90 -14.22 -36.46
N GLN A 190 15.57 -14.47 -36.45
CA GLN A 190 14.94 -15.05 -37.61
C GLN A 190 15.32 -14.05 -38.68
N ALA A 191 16.10 -14.51 -39.68
CA ALA A 191 16.62 -13.68 -40.76
C ALA A 191 15.55 -12.64 -41.07
N GLY A 192 15.88 -11.36 -40.79
CA GLY A 192 14.88 -10.34 -40.50
C GLY A 192 13.73 -10.43 -41.47
N LYS A 193 12.52 -10.75 -40.96
CA LYS A 193 11.32 -10.78 -41.79
C LYS A 193 11.29 -9.46 -42.54
N THR A 194 11.23 -9.50 -43.87
CA THR A 194 11.12 -8.26 -44.63
C THR A 194 9.87 -7.52 -44.18
N ARG A 195 9.87 -6.19 -44.29
CA ARG A 195 8.72 -5.36 -43.91
C ARG A 195 7.39 -5.92 -44.46
N GLN A 196 7.41 -6.49 -45.66
CA GLN A 196 6.27 -7.14 -46.28
C GLN A 196 5.79 -8.41 -45.55
N GLN A 197 6.72 -9.23 -45.06
CA GLN A 197 6.38 -10.43 -44.30
C GLN A 197 5.76 -10.08 -42.94
N LEU A 198 6.25 -9.03 -42.29
CA LEU A 198 5.66 -8.49 -41.06
C LEU A 198 4.27 -7.92 -41.29
N ILE A 199 4.08 -7.14 -42.35
CA ILE A 199 2.77 -6.58 -42.71
C ILE A 199 1.77 -7.72 -42.95
N ASN A 200 2.12 -8.71 -43.77
CA ASN A 200 1.22 -9.81 -44.09
C ASN A 200 0.85 -10.64 -42.85
N GLU A 201 1.78 -10.85 -41.93
CA GLU A 201 1.53 -11.59 -40.68
C GLU A 201 0.62 -10.81 -39.71
N ILE A 202 0.84 -9.49 -39.60
CA ILE A 202 0.00 -8.63 -38.76
C ILE A 202 -1.40 -8.51 -39.37
N THR A 203 -1.53 -8.28 -40.68
CA THR A 203 -2.82 -8.22 -41.37
C THR A 203 -3.60 -9.52 -41.23
N ARG A 204 -2.93 -10.68 -41.35
CA ARG A 204 -3.58 -11.98 -41.14
C ARG A 204 -4.10 -12.13 -39.72
N LYS A 205 -3.31 -11.76 -38.71
CA LYS A 205 -3.74 -11.78 -37.31
C LYS A 205 -4.91 -10.83 -37.03
N MET A 206 -4.88 -9.63 -37.59
CA MET A 206 -5.99 -8.68 -37.44
C MET A 206 -7.31 -9.22 -38.02
N GLN A 207 -7.24 -9.94 -39.15
CA GLN A 207 -8.40 -10.60 -39.75
C GLN A 207 -8.88 -11.82 -38.93
N GLU A 208 -7.95 -12.62 -38.40
CA GLU A 208 -8.26 -13.74 -37.49
C GLU A 208 -8.93 -13.26 -36.20
N ASP A 209 -8.55 -12.09 -35.70
CA ASP A 209 -9.09 -11.46 -34.48
C ASP A 209 -10.34 -10.59 -34.75
N GLY A 210 -10.86 -10.57 -35.99
CA GLY A 210 -12.10 -9.87 -36.36
C GLY A 210 -11.99 -8.34 -36.34
N LEU A 211 -10.78 -7.81 -36.34
CA LEU A 211 -10.50 -6.37 -36.37
C LEU A 211 -10.17 -5.97 -37.81
N SER A 212 -11.20 -5.58 -38.56
CA SER A 212 -11.06 -4.84 -39.82
C SER A 212 -11.54 -3.41 -39.66
#